data_AF-A0A7M7J4N5-F1
#
_entry.id   AF-A0A7M7J4N5-F1
#
_cell.length_a   1.000
_cell.length_b   1.000
_cell.length_c   1.000
_cell.angle_alpha   90.00
_cell.angle_beta   90.00
_cell.angle_gamma   90.00
#
_symmetry.space_group_name_H-M   'P 1'
#
loop_
_entity.id
_entity.type
_entity.pdbx_description
1 polymer ?
#
loop_
_entity_poly.entity_id
_entity_poly.type
_entity_poly.pdbx_seq_one_letter_code
_entity_poly.pdbx_strand_id
1 'polypeptide(L)'
;MRTLLLSAVCALTIAIGLSKDVDTPVDNLLPYLQRCCLLGQEFARSRLSCDEAKLSAAHRQHIAVSNYKGVSNISCTISASFCCQEALEREVHCDQGINAALAYSVCSQQTDLTAKACCNWCTAGRLRQKRGDSCEELSEEIPLHVREAFTSCCQQIPSMKTQRQCGNNQCNNNVTCVAPTETCAFDDQNCHYRCIESSMSCGVGYKMDELGHCQDIDECALRIHSCAPHEVCFNEYGTYRCRTCNCEE
;
A
#
# COMPACT_ATOMS: atom_id res chain seq x y z
N MET A 1 -2.23 -16.25 8.83
CA MET A 1 -3.56 -16.36 9.49
C MET A 1 -3.89 -15.17 10.40
N ARG A 2 -3.03 -14.76 11.34
CA ARG A 2 -3.31 -13.60 12.24
C ARG A 2 -3.46 -12.25 11.52
N THR A 3 -2.64 -11.96 10.52
CA THR A 3 -2.75 -10.73 9.69
C THR A 3 -4.01 -10.71 8.83
N LEU A 4 -4.37 -11.85 8.23
CA LEU A 4 -5.64 -12.05 7.51
C LEU A 4 -6.87 -11.80 8.40
N LEU A 5 -6.80 -12.17 9.68
CA LEU A 5 -7.86 -11.92 10.67
C LEU A 5 -8.00 -10.42 10.98
N LEU A 6 -6.91 -9.68 11.17
CA LEU A 6 -6.95 -8.22 11.42
C LEU A 6 -7.48 -7.43 10.22
N SER A 7 -7.04 -7.76 9.00
CA SER A 7 -7.56 -7.13 7.77
C SER A 7 -9.03 -7.48 7.52
N ALA A 8 -9.44 -8.72 7.82
CA ALA A 8 -10.83 -9.14 7.72
C ALA A 8 -11.73 -8.46 8.76
N VAL A 9 -11.24 -8.20 9.99
CA VAL A 9 -11.99 -7.48 11.04
C VAL A 9 -12.23 -6.03 10.66
N CYS A 10 -11.24 -5.35 10.06
CA CYS A 10 -11.41 -3.98 9.55
C CYS A 10 -12.44 -3.90 8.41
N ALA A 11 -12.39 -4.88 7.48
CA ALA A 11 -13.42 -5.02 6.44
C ALA A 11 -14.80 -5.36 7.02
N LEU A 12 -14.86 -6.15 8.10
CA LEU A 12 -16.09 -6.51 8.81
C LEU A 12 -16.76 -5.28 9.42
N THR A 13 -16.00 -4.40 10.08
CA THR A 13 -16.53 -3.16 10.68
C THR A 13 -17.10 -2.20 9.64
N ILE A 14 -16.49 -2.12 8.46
CA ILE A 14 -16.98 -1.28 7.35
C ILE A 14 -18.22 -1.93 6.70
N ALA A 15 -18.21 -3.25 6.50
CA ALA A 15 -19.33 -3.98 5.91
C ALA A 15 -20.59 -3.97 6.79
N ILE A 16 -20.43 -4.08 8.12
CA ILE A 16 -21.54 -3.99 9.08
C ILE A 16 -22.15 -2.58 9.07
N GLY A 17 -21.34 -1.52 8.90
CA GLY A 17 -21.82 -0.14 8.80
C GLY A 17 -22.62 0.20 7.52
N LEU A 18 -22.56 -0.64 6.49
CA LEU A 18 -23.24 -0.44 5.20
C LEU A 18 -24.49 -1.32 5.02
N SER A 19 -24.79 -2.22 5.96
CA SER A 19 -26.02 -3.00 5.94
C SER A 19 -27.20 -2.11 6.31
N LYS A 20 -28.16 -1.93 5.38
CA LYS A 20 -29.44 -1.28 5.67
C LYS A 20 -30.43 -2.18 6.43
N ASP A 21 -30.10 -3.45 6.62
CA ASP A 21 -30.97 -4.44 7.25
C ASP A 21 -30.26 -5.05 8.46
N VAL A 22 -30.45 -4.42 9.62
CA VAL A 22 -29.88 -4.84 10.91
C VAL A 22 -30.49 -6.18 11.39
N ASP A 23 -31.57 -6.66 10.77
CA ASP A 23 -32.37 -7.79 11.25
C ASP A 23 -32.23 -9.10 10.43
N THR A 24 -31.36 -9.16 9.41
CA THR A 24 -31.13 -10.42 8.67
C THR A 24 -29.92 -11.18 9.22
N PRO A 25 -30.05 -12.47 9.60
CA PRO A 25 -28.91 -13.28 10.00
C PRO A 25 -27.93 -13.42 8.84
N VAL A 26 -26.71 -12.90 9.01
CA VAL A 26 -25.66 -13.02 7.99
C VAL A 26 -24.92 -14.33 8.18
N ASP A 27 -25.37 -15.37 7.47
CA ASP A 27 -24.70 -16.67 7.49
C ASP A 27 -23.43 -16.65 6.60
N ASN A 28 -22.33 -17.23 7.10
CA ASN A 28 -21.09 -17.41 6.34
C ASN A 28 -20.42 -16.12 5.83
N LEU A 29 -20.60 -14.98 6.51
CA LEU A 29 -19.95 -13.70 6.17
C LEU A 29 -18.41 -13.79 6.18
N LEU A 30 -17.83 -14.37 7.22
CA LEU A 30 -16.38 -14.41 7.37
C LEU A 30 -15.68 -15.26 6.28
N PRO A 31 -16.15 -16.49 5.96
CA PRO A 31 -15.63 -17.26 4.81
C PRO A 31 -15.76 -16.53 3.47
N TYR A 32 -16.85 -15.78 3.26
CA TYR A 32 -17.05 -14.98 2.05
C TYR A 32 -16.02 -13.86 1.93
N LEU A 33 -15.86 -13.04 2.98
CA LEU A 33 -14.88 -11.96 3.00
C LEU A 33 -13.44 -12.49 2.88
N GLN A 34 -13.12 -13.64 3.48
CA GLN A 34 -11.82 -14.29 3.30
C GLN A 34 -11.55 -14.63 1.83
N ARG A 35 -12.54 -15.18 1.12
CA ARG A 35 -12.41 -15.52 -0.30
C ARG A 35 -12.27 -14.28 -1.19
N CYS A 36 -12.99 -13.20 -0.86
CA CYS A 36 -12.86 -11.90 -1.51
C CYS A 36 -11.50 -11.25 -1.26
N CYS A 37 -11.00 -11.33 -0.04
CA CYS A 37 -9.67 -10.86 0.32
C CYS A 37 -8.57 -11.62 -0.45
N LEU A 38 -8.70 -12.95 -0.60
CA LEU A 38 -7.77 -13.76 -1.39
C LEU A 38 -7.77 -13.35 -2.87
N LEU A 39 -8.94 -13.06 -3.44
CA LEU A 39 -9.05 -12.51 -4.80
C LEU A 39 -8.27 -11.20 -4.94
N GLY A 40 -8.44 -10.28 -3.98
CA GLY A 40 -7.68 -9.04 -3.93
C GLY A 40 -6.17 -9.25 -3.84
N GLN A 41 -5.72 -10.20 -3.01
CA GLN A 41 -4.31 -10.56 -2.90
C GLN A 41 -3.73 -11.14 -4.20
N GLU A 42 -4.51 -11.94 -4.93
CA GLU A 42 -4.10 -12.49 -6.22
C GLU A 42 -3.96 -11.41 -7.31
N PHE A 43 -4.83 -10.39 -7.29
CA PHE A 43 -4.71 -9.20 -8.12
C PHE A 43 -3.41 -8.45 -7.85
N ALA A 44 -3.11 -8.18 -6.57
CA ALA A 44 -1.89 -7.53 -6.16
C ALA A 44 -0.63 -8.33 -6.56
N ARG A 45 -0.65 -9.66 -6.37
CA ARG A 45 0.45 -10.56 -6.76
C ARG A 45 0.67 -10.57 -8.27
N SER A 46 -0.42 -10.53 -9.03
CA SER A 46 -0.41 -10.39 -10.49
C SER A 46 -0.07 -8.97 -10.95
N ARG A 47 0.21 -8.05 -10.02
CA ARG A 47 0.56 -6.64 -10.29
C ARG A 47 -0.52 -5.92 -11.10
N LEU A 48 -1.78 -6.31 -10.87
CA LEU A 48 -2.96 -5.67 -11.42
C LEU A 48 -3.42 -4.56 -10.49
N SER A 49 -4.05 -3.55 -11.08
CA SER A 49 -4.75 -2.47 -10.38
C SER A 49 -5.76 -3.00 -9.36
N CYS A 50 -5.81 -2.34 -8.20
CA CYS A 50 -6.88 -2.54 -7.21
C CYS A 50 -8.16 -1.77 -7.56
N ASP A 51 -8.32 -1.36 -8.83
CA ASP A 51 -9.52 -0.73 -9.35
C ASP A 51 -10.78 -1.55 -9.04
N GLU A 52 -11.77 -0.88 -8.46
CA GLU A 52 -13.00 -1.50 -7.99
C GLU A 52 -13.83 -2.11 -9.13
N ALA A 53 -13.77 -1.55 -10.34
CA ALA A 53 -14.51 -2.09 -11.49
C ALA A 53 -13.90 -3.41 -11.98
N LYS A 54 -12.57 -3.50 -12.02
CA LYS A 54 -11.83 -4.74 -12.35
C LYS A 54 -12.07 -5.82 -11.29
N LEU A 55 -11.97 -5.47 -10.01
CA LEU A 55 -12.24 -6.39 -8.90
C LEU A 55 -13.70 -6.87 -8.90
N SER A 56 -14.66 -5.97 -9.15
CA SER A 56 -16.08 -6.31 -9.24
C SER A 56 -16.42 -7.17 -10.45
N ALA A 57 -15.69 -7.04 -11.57
CA ALA A 57 -15.82 -7.92 -12.72
C ALA A 57 -15.30 -9.34 -12.42
N ALA A 58 -14.13 -9.45 -11.78
CA ALA A 58 -13.55 -10.74 -11.40
C ALA A 58 -14.36 -11.45 -10.31
N HIS A 59 -14.87 -10.71 -9.32
CA HIS A 59 -15.78 -11.23 -8.32
C HIS A 59 -16.96 -11.99 -8.96
N ARG A 60 -17.64 -11.35 -9.93
CA ARG A 60 -18.79 -11.93 -10.64
C ARG A 60 -18.46 -13.21 -11.41
N GLN A 61 -17.19 -13.44 -11.74
CA GLN A 61 -16.73 -14.63 -12.45
C GLN A 61 -16.25 -15.74 -11.51
N HIS A 62 -15.68 -15.39 -10.34
CA HIS A 62 -14.98 -16.33 -9.47
C HIS A 62 -15.67 -16.64 -8.13
N ILE A 63 -16.61 -15.81 -7.67
CA ILE A 63 -17.28 -15.98 -6.36
C ILE A 63 -18.78 -15.69 -6.53
N ALA A 64 -19.61 -16.71 -6.34
CA ALA A 64 -21.07 -16.58 -6.43
C ALA A 64 -21.68 -16.13 -5.10
N VAL A 65 -22.24 -14.90 -5.08
CA VAL A 65 -22.93 -14.33 -3.90
C VAL A 65 -24.23 -15.04 -3.55
N SER A 66 -24.85 -15.72 -4.53
CA SER A 66 -26.06 -16.52 -4.31
C SER A 66 -25.91 -17.59 -3.23
N ASN A 67 -24.69 -17.97 -2.86
CA ASN A 67 -24.39 -18.91 -1.80
C ASN A 67 -24.37 -18.28 -0.39
N TYR A 68 -24.53 -16.96 -0.26
CA TYR A 68 -24.42 -16.22 0.99
C TYR A 68 -25.67 -15.35 1.20
N LYS A 69 -26.51 -15.71 2.16
CA LYS A 69 -27.73 -14.97 2.48
C LYS A 69 -27.40 -13.70 3.29
N GLY A 70 -28.02 -12.58 2.93
CA GLY A 70 -27.83 -11.30 3.65
C GLY A 70 -26.50 -10.59 3.36
N VAL A 71 -25.73 -11.05 2.37
CA VAL A 71 -24.43 -10.44 2.00
C VAL A 71 -24.52 -9.79 0.63
N SER A 72 -23.92 -8.61 0.49
CA SER A 72 -23.92 -7.86 -0.78
C SER A 72 -22.60 -8.02 -1.57
N ASN A 73 -22.68 -7.75 -2.88
CA ASN A 73 -21.49 -7.66 -3.73
C ASN A 73 -20.51 -6.58 -3.23
N ILE A 74 -21.02 -5.48 -2.63
CA ILE A 74 -20.19 -4.35 -2.19
C ILE A 74 -19.25 -4.76 -1.06
N SER A 75 -19.69 -5.65 -0.16
CA SER A 75 -18.86 -6.17 0.93
C SER A 75 -17.66 -6.95 0.41
N CYS A 76 -17.83 -7.66 -0.72
CA CYS A 76 -16.72 -8.34 -1.39
C CYS A 76 -15.77 -7.37 -2.07
N THR A 77 -16.29 -6.40 -2.83
CA THR A 77 -15.47 -5.39 -3.52
C THR A 77 -14.61 -4.60 -2.53
N ILE A 78 -15.18 -4.17 -1.40
CA ILE A 78 -14.45 -3.47 -0.33
C ILE A 78 -13.36 -4.38 0.25
N SER A 79 -13.69 -5.62 0.61
CA SER A 79 -12.73 -6.56 1.18
C SER A 79 -11.60 -6.92 0.20
N ALA A 80 -11.92 -7.09 -1.08
CA ALA A 80 -10.95 -7.36 -2.13
C ALA A 80 -10.06 -6.14 -2.39
N SER A 81 -10.62 -4.93 -2.46
CA SER A 81 -9.88 -3.68 -2.67
C SER A 81 -8.88 -3.43 -1.54
N PHE A 82 -9.33 -3.50 -0.29
CA PHE A 82 -8.46 -3.32 0.87
C PHE A 82 -7.31 -4.35 0.90
N CYS A 83 -7.63 -5.64 0.72
CA CYS A 83 -6.62 -6.68 0.71
C CYS A 83 -5.67 -6.61 -0.50
N CYS A 84 -6.13 -6.08 -1.63
CA CYS A 84 -5.30 -5.81 -2.80
C CYS A 84 -4.29 -4.70 -2.49
N GLN A 85 -4.74 -3.56 -1.99
CA GLN A 85 -3.87 -2.43 -1.67
C GLN A 85 -2.79 -2.82 -0.64
N GLU A 86 -3.21 -3.48 0.44
CA GLU A 86 -2.33 -4.00 1.48
C GLU A 86 -1.31 -5.02 0.97
N ALA A 87 -1.72 -5.91 0.06
CA ALA A 87 -0.81 -6.88 -0.54
C ALA A 87 0.17 -6.22 -1.52
N LEU A 88 -0.28 -5.20 -2.24
CA LEU A 88 0.53 -4.45 -3.18
C LEU A 88 1.62 -3.65 -2.46
N GLU A 89 1.29 -2.99 -1.36
CA GLU A 89 2.27 -2.30 -0.51
C GLU A 89 3.32 -3.28 0.04
N ARG A 90 2.90 -4.48 0.45
CA ARG A 90 3.83 -5.54 0.87
C ARG A 90 4.74 -6.01 -0.27
N GLU A 91 4.21 -6.16 -1.49
CA GLU A 91 5.01 -6.51 -2.67
C GLU A 91 6.06 -5.45 -2.99
N VAL A 92 5.73 -4.17 -2.90
CA VAL A 92 6.67 -3.06 -3.15
C VAL A 92 7.83 -3.08 -2.15
N HIS A 93 7.54 -3.21 -0.85
CA HIS A 93 8.59 -3.33 0.16
C HIS A 93 9.43 -4.60 0.00
N CYS A 94 8.79 -5.72 -0.39
CA CYS A 94 9.50 -6.96 -0.66
C CYS A 94 10.50 -6.82 -1.83
N ASP A 95 10.11 -6.14 -2.91
CA ASP A 95 10.98 -5.82 -4.05
C ASP A 95 12.20 -5.00 -3.62
N GLN A 96 12.01 -3.99 -2.76
CA GLN A 96 13.11 -3.20 -2.21
C GLN A 96 14.12 -4.10 -1.47
N GLY A 97 13.61 -5.01 -0.65
CA GLY A 97 14.40 -6.02 0.04
C GLY A 97 15.19 -6.94 -0.91
N ILE A 98 14.55 -7.44 -1.97
CA ILE A 98 15.19 -8.26 -3.00
C ILE A 98 16.31 -7.47 -3.68
N ASN A 99 16.04 -6.23 -4.11
CA ASN A 99 17.03 -5.38 -4.77
C ASN A 99 18.24 -5.09 -3.86
N ALA A 100 18.01 -4.85 -2.57
CA ALA A 100 19.08 -4.68 -1.60
C ALA A 100 19.95 -5.95 -1.47
N ALA A 101 19.34 -7.13 -1.45
CA ALA A 101 20.03 -8.42 -1.43
C ALA A 101 20.83 -8.69 -2.71
N LEU A 102 20.33 -8.23 -3.87
CA LEU A 102 21.02 -8.34 -5.15
C LEU A 102 22.23 -7.40 -5.24
N ALA A 103 22.09 -6.15 -4.80
CA ALA A 103 23.11 -5.11 -4.91
C ALA A 103 24.27 -5.27 -3.91
N TYR A 104 23.98 -5.38 -2.61
CA TYR A 104 25.02 -5.29 -1.57
C TYR A 104 24.91 -6.33 -0.45
N SER A 105 23.86 -7.16 -0.44
CA SER A 105 23.64 -8.28 0.52
C SER A 105 23.51 -7.90 2.01
N VAL A 106 23.51 -6.61 2.37
CA VAL A 106 23.34 -6.15 3.76
C VAL A 106 21.86 -5.88 4.06
N CYS A 107 21.19 -6.86 4.64
CA CYS A 107 19.76 -6.76 4.98
C CYS A 107 19.48 -6.07 6.33
N SER A 108 20.50 -5.84 7.15
CA SER A 108 20.35 -5.23 8.48
C SER A 108 19.93 -3.76 8.43
N GLN A 109 20.21 -3.07 7.32
CA GLN A 109 19.90 -1.64 7.12
C GLN A 109 18.45 -1.37 6.71
N GLN A 110 17.66 -2.42 6.42
CA GLN A 110 16.25 -2.25 6.06
C GLN A 110 15.42 -1.88 7.32
N THR A 111 14.71 -0.77 7.24
CA THR A 111 13.82 -0.27 8.31
C THR A 111 12.46 -0.97 8.27
N ASP A 112 11.95 -1.24 7.06
CA ASP A 112 10.71 -2.01 6.87
C ASP A 112 10.93 -3.50 7.13
N LEU A 113 10.02 -4.10 7.90
CA LEU A 113 10.11 -5.51 8.29
C LEU A 113 9.90 -6.46 7.10
N THR A 114 9.05 -6.09 6.14
CA THR A 114 8.79 -6.87 4.93
C THR A 114 10.00 -6.85 4.00
N ALA A 115 10.57 -5.65 3.78
CA ALA A 115 11.80 -5.48 3.02
C ALA A 115 12.96 -6.26 3.64
N LYS A 116 13.13 -6.17 4.96
CA LYS A 116 14.16 -6.92 5.70
C LYS A 116 13.98 -8.43 5.55
N ALA A 117 12.76 -8.92 5.70
CA ALA A 117 12.45 -10.34 5.55
C ALA A 117 12.75 -10.83 4.11
N CYS A 118 12.25 -10.13 3.09
CA CYS A 118 12.48 -10.49 1.70
C CYS A 118 13.97 -10.41 1.31
N CYS A 119 14.72 -9.44 1.83
CA CYS A 119 16.17 -9.37 1.66
C CYS A 119 16.88 -10.62 2.22
N ASN A 120 16.53 -11.03 3.45
CA ASN A 120 17.14 -12.20 4.09
C ASN A 120 16.82 -13.48 3.31
N TRP A 121 15.57 -13.66 2.89
CA TRP A 121 15.14 -14.83 2.12
C TRP A 121 15.74 -14.87 0.71
N CYS A 122 15.82 -13.74 0.02
CA CYS A 122 16.54 -13.64 -1.26
C CYS A 122 18.03 -13.98 -1.09
N THR A 123 18.69 -13.49 -0.04
CA THR A 123 20.09 -13.82 0.27
C THR A 123 20.28 -15.31 0.52
N ALA A 124 19.37 -15.94 1.26
CA ALA A 124 19.37 -17.39 1.46
C ALA A 124 19.18 -18.16 0.14
N GLY A 125 18.31 -17.67 -0.75
CA GLY A 125 18.12 -18.21 -2.10
C GLY A 125 19.41 -18.20 -2.92
N ARG A 126 20.11 -17.06 -2.96
CA ARG A 126 21.40 -16.94 -3.64
C ARG A 126 22.46 -17.88 -3.05
N LEU A 127 22.45 -18.12 -1.74
CA LEU A 127 23.39 -19.04 -1.11
C LEU A 127 23.11 -20.50 -1.46
N ARG A 128 21.83 -20.91 -1.61
CA ARG A 128 21.47 -22.24 -2.13
C ARG A 128 21.86 -22.37 -3.61
N GLN A 129 21.58 -21.35 -4.42
CA GLN A 129 21.99 -21.28 -5.82
C GLN A 129 23.50 -21.45 -6.00
N LYS A 130 24.31 -20.74 -5.19
CA LYS A 130 25.78 -20.86 -5.21
C LYS A 130 26.29 -22.23 -4.77
N ARG A 131 25.54 -22.95 -3.94
CA ARG A 131 25.87 -24.32 -3.51
C ARG A 131 25.43 -25.39 -4.51
N GLY A 132 24.60 -25.02 -5.50
CA GLY A 132 24.00 -25.99 -6.42
C GLY A 132 22.87 -26.80 -5.81
N ASP A 133 22.29 -26.34 -4.70
CA ASP A 133 21.15 -26.99 -4.04
C ASP A 133 19.84 -26.72 -4.81
N SER A 134 18.82 -27.57 -4.61
CA SER A 134 17.48 -27.33 -5.16
C SER A 134 16.80 -26.10 -4.55
N CYS A 135 16.03 -25.39 -5.38
CA CYS A 135 15.27 -24.19 -5.00
C CYS A 135 13.84 -24.49 -4.49
N GLU A 136 13.42 -25.75 -4.40
CA GLU A 136 12.00 -26.13 -4.20
C GLU A 136 11.65 -26.56 -2.76
N GLU A 137 12.63 -26.66 -1.86
CA GLU A 137 12.42 -27.08 -0.47
C GLU A 137 12.22 -25.90 0.50
N LEU A 138 10.96 -25.48 0.67
CA LEU A 138 10.55 -24.56 1.73
C LEU A 138 9.28 -25.08 2.42
N SER A 139 9.24 -25.03 3.75
CA SER A 139 8.07 -25.39 4.57
C SER A 139 6.82 -24.61 4.15
N GLU A 140 5.65 -25.25 4.16
CA GLU A 140 4.35 -24.63 3.87
C GLU A 140 3.98 -23.52 4.86
N GLU A 141 4.61 -23.49 6.04
CA GLU A 141 4.41 -22.45 7.05
C GLU A 141 5.05 -21.11 6.67
N ILE A 142 5.95 -21.11 5.68
CA ILE A 142 6.66 -19.91 5.23
C ILE A 142 5.70 -19.03 4.41
N PRO A 143 5.56 -17.73 4.75
CA PRO A 143 4.69 -16.83 4.02
C PRO A 143 5.03 -16.76 2.52
N LEU A 144 4.00 -16.74 1.67
CA LEU A 144 4.13 -16.80 0.22
C LEU A 144 5.10 -15.74 -0.35
N HIS A 145 5.01 -14.48 0.07
CA HIS A 145 5.82 -13.38 -0.46
C HIS A 145 7.33 -13.58 -0.22
N VAL A 146 7.75 -14.08 0.95
CA VAL A 146 9.17 -14.38 1.20
C VAL A 146 9.63 -15.66 0.51
N ARG A 147 8.73 -16.64 0.30
CA ARG A 147 9.02 -17.84 -0.52
C ARG A 147 9.28 -17.44 -1.97
N GLU A 148 8.49 -16.51 -2.51
CA GLU A 148 8.71 -15.97 -3.86
C GLU A 148 10.04 -15.22 -3.94
N ALA A 149 10.39 -14.40 -2.93
CA ALA A 149 11.69 -13.72 -2.85
C ALA A 149 12.89 -14.69 -2.79
N PHE A 150 12.77 -15.78 -2.03
CA PHE A 150 13.77 -16.85 -1.99
C PHE A 150 13.92 -17.51 -3.37
N THR A 151 12.80 -17.89 -3.97
CA THR A 151 12.77 -18.70 -5.20
C THR A 151 13.28 -17.89 -6.39
N SER A 152 12.89 -16.62 -6.52
CA SER A 152 13.37 -15.74 -7.59
C SER A 152 14.89 -15.58 -7.55
N CYS A 153 15.45 -15.33 -6.36
CA CYS A 153 16.90 -15.18 -6.17
C CYS A 153 17.66 -16.51 -6.26
N CYS A 154 17.03 -17.64 -5.92
CA CYS A 154 17.62 -18.97 -6.05
C CYS A 154 17.66 -19.45 -7.50
N GLN A 155 16.59 -19.22 -8.27
CA GLN A 155 16.53 -19.62 -9.68
C GLN A 155 17.17 -18.60 -10.62
N GLN A 156 17.67 -17.47 -10.07
CA GLN A 156 18.13 -16.30 -10.83
C GLN A 156 17.10 -15.81 -11.85
N ILE A 157 15.82 -16.07 -11.59
CA ILE A 157 14.74 -15.49 -12.36
C ILE A 157 14.74 -14.03 -11.97
N PRO A 158 15.08 -13.09 -12.88
CA PRO A 158 14.79 -11.69 -12.63
C PRO A 158 13.30 -11.68 -12.32
N SER A 159 12.87 -11.10 -11.18
CA SER A 159 11.45 -10.79 -11.00
C SER A 159 10.98 -10.26 -12.36
N MET A 160 10.07 -10.93 -13.07
CA MET A 160 9.60 -10.53 -14.41
C MET A 160 8.86 -9.17 -14.39
N LYS A 161 9.13 -8.37 -13.35
CA LYS A 161 8.46 -7.20 -12.83
C LYS A 161 9.31 -5.93 -13.01
N THR A 162 10.56 -6.01 -13.51
CA THR A 162 11.48 -4.86 -13.67
C THR A 162 11.68 -4.33 -15.11
N GLN A 163 10.92 -4.78 -16.11
CA GLN A 163 11.06 -4.26 -17.47
C GLN A 163 9.77 -3.59 -17.97
N ARG A 164 9.42 -2.45 -17.39
CA ARG A 164 8.49 -1.49 -18.03
C ARG A 164 9.18 -0.14 -18.15
N GLN A 165 9.50 0.26 -19.38
CA GLN A 165 9.95 1.61 -19.72
C GLN A 165 8.75 2.56 -19.65
N CYS A 166 8.96 3.78 -19.16
CA CYS A 166 7.95 4.83 -19.23
C CYS A 166 7.75 5.30 -20.69
N GLY A 167 6.51 5.59 -21.09
CA GLY A 167 6.16 6.06 -22.44
C GLY A 167 6.47 7.55 -22.67
N ASN A 168 6.31 8.04 -23.90
CA ASN A 168 6.55 9.45 -24.28
C ASN A 168 5.53 10.41 -23.62
N ASN A 169 5.98 11.66 -23.32
CA ASN A 169 5.18 12.74 -22.74
C ASN A 169 4.01 13.18 -23.66
N GLN A 170 2.78 13.19 -23.12
CA GLN A 170 1.55 13.61 -23.82
C GLN A 170 0.83 14.81 -23.14
N CYS A 171 1.38 15.47 -22.11
CA CYS A 171 0.71 16.64 -21.51
C CYS A 171 0.88 17.91 -22.39
N ASN A 172 -0.18 18.73 -22.48
CA ASN A 172 -0.25 19.93 -23.30
C ASN A 172 0.41 21.16 -22.62
N ASN A 173 0.66 22.27 -23.34
CA ASN A 173 1.46 23.42 -22.88
C ASN A 173 1.00 24.13 -21.57
N ASN A 174 -0.23 23.89 -21.10
CA ASN A 174 -0.79 24.51 -19.89
C ASN A 174 -0.85 23.55 -18.68
N VAL A 175 -0.18 22.41 -18.76
CA VAL A 175 -0.16 21.39 -17.71
C VAL A 175 1.28 20.98 -17.43
N THR A 176 1.69 21.05 -16.15
CA THR A 176 3.03 20.65 -15.74
C THR A 176 3.11 19.13 -15.57
N CYS A 177 4.11 18.53 -16.18
CA CYS A 177 4.44 17.11 -15.99
C CYS A 177 5.22 16.95 -14.70
N VAL A 178 4.60 16.37 -13.66
CA VAL A 178 5.35 15.91 -12.50
C VAL A 178 5.91 14.53 -12.86
N ALA A 179 7.24 14.45 -13.04
CA ALA A 179 7.90 13.15 -13.06
C ALA A 179 7.62 12.47 -11.72
N PRO A 180 7.32 11.17 -11.66
CA PRO A 180 7.21 10.49 -10.38
C PRO A 180 8.52 10.69 -9.62
N THR A 181 8.44 11.28 -8.42
CA THR A 181 9.57 11.49 -7.52
C THR A 181 10.06 10.12 -7.05
N GLU A 182 10.99 9.54 -7.80
CA GLU A 182 11.72 8.28 -7.57
C GLU A 182 10.92 7.02 -7.16
N THR A 183 9.59 7.08 -7.11
CA THR A 183 8.74 5.95 -6.71
C THR A 183 7.46 6.00 -7.52
N CYS A 184 7.37 5.15 -8.54
CA CYS A 184 6.13 4.92 -9.24
C CYS A 184 5.12 4.29 -8.27
N ALA A 185 4.08 5.03 -7.90
CA ALA A 185 2.88 4.46 -7.28
C ALA A 185 2.08 3.71 -8.35
N PHE A 186 1.62 2.52 -7.97
CA PHE A 186 1.04 1.50 -8.84
C PHE A 186 -0.33 1.91 -9.41
N ASP A 187 -0.39 2.31 -10.68
CA ASP A 187 -1.18 1.68 -11.77
C ASP A 187 -1.13 2.58 -13.01
N ASP A 188 -0.45 2.11 -14.05
CA ASP A 188 -1.12 1.85 -15.32
C ASP A 188 -0.20 0.97 -16.16
N GLN A 189 -0.71 0.33 -17.21
CA GLN A 189 0.15 -0.29 -18.23
C GLN A 189 0.96 0.74 -19.06
N ASN A 190 1.12 1.95 -18.53
CA ASN A 190 1.83 3.10 -19.05
C ASN A 190 2.32 3.90 -17.82
N CYS A 191 3.60 4.23 -17.68
CA CYS A 191 3.94 5.39 -16.85
C CYS A 191 3.32 6.60 -17.58
N HIS A 192 2.08 6.96 -17.27
CA HIS A 192 1.52 8.21 -17.74
C HIS A 192 1.97 9.29 -16.77
N TYR A 193 2.56 10.36 -17.29
CA TYR A 193 2.77 11.58 -16.51
C TYR A 193 1.44 11.98 -15.86
N ARG A 194 1.42 12.24 -14.55
CA ARG A 194 0.23 12.83 -13.92
C ARG A 194 0.18 14.30 -14.31
N CYS A 195 -0.66 14.61 -15.30
CA CYS A 195 -0.95 15.96 -15.73
C CYS A 195 -1.75 16.67 -14.61
N ILE A 196 -1.12 17.56 -13.84
CA ILE A 196 -1.83 18.39 -12.84
C ILE A 196 -2.12 19.77 -13.42
N GLU A 197 -3.34 20.27 -13.22
CA GLU A 197 -3.63 21.67 -13.50
C GLU A 197 -2.70 22.53 -12.65
N SER A 198 -1.98 23.45 -13.29
CA SER A 198 -1.07 24.37 -12.64
C SER A 198 -1.84 25.43 -11.85
N SER A 199 -2.55 25.03 -10.79
CA SER A 199 -2.95 25.90 -9.70
C SER A 199 -1.98 25.66 -8.54
N MET A 200 -0.80 26.24 -8.67
CA MET A 200 0.22 26.28 -7.62
C MET A 200 -0.34 27.01 -6.40
N SER A 201 -0.88 26.26 -5.45
CA SER A 201 -1.01 26.68 -4.06
C SER A 201 -0.89 25.41 -3.23
N CYS A 202 0.19 25.30 -2.44
CA CYS A 202 0.18 24.37 -1.32
C CYS A 202 -1.05 24.73 -0.48
N GLY A 203 -1.88 23.73 -0.16
CA GLY A 203 -3.10 23.96 0.61
C GLY A 203 -2.83 24.75 1.89
N VAL A 204 -3.87 25.32 2.50
CA VAL A 204 -3.75 26.14 3.71
C VAL A 204 -2.91 25.40 4.78
N GLY A 205 -1.93 26.08 5.37
CA GLY A 205 -0.99 25.50 6.36
C GLY A 205 0.31 24.96 5.76
N TYR A 206 0.50 25.02 4.44
CA TYR A 206 1.71 24.53 3.77
C TYR A 206 2.29 25.57 2.80
N LYS A 207 3.61 25.63 2.70
CA LYS A 207 4.37 26.46 1.75
C LYS A 207 5.20 25.58 0.82
N MET A 208 5.40 26.04 -0.40
CA MET A 208 6.22 25.31 -1.36
C MET A 208 7.70 25.59 -1.11
N ASP A 209 8.52 24.54 -1.05
CA ASP A 209 9.98 24.67 -1.02
C ASP A 209 10.56 24.87 -2.43
N GLU A 210 11.88 25.09 -2.52
CA GLU A 210 12.59 25.30 -3.79
C GLU A 210 12.57 24.08 -4.72
N LEU A 211 12.22 22.90 -4.20
CA LEU A 211 12.11 21.64 -4.93
C LEU A 211 10.67 21.31 -5.34
N GLY A 212 9.71 22.17 -4.99
CA GLY A 212 8.29 21.99 -5.32
C GLY A 212 7.51 21.11 -4.34
N HIS A 213 8.07 20.79 -3.17
CA HIS A 213 7.36 20.07 -2.10
C HIS A 213 6.60 21.03 -1.19
N CYS A 214 5.44 20.60 -0.72
CA CYS A 214 4.69 21.34 0.29
C CYS A 214 5.22 21.00 1.68
N GLN A 215 5.91 21.96 2.28
CA GLN A 215 6.39 21.91 3.65
C GLN A 215 5.39 22.58 4.58
N ASP A 216 5.19 21.97 5.75
CA ASP A 216 4.40 22.54 6.84
C ASP A 216 4.87 23.97 7.19
N ILE A 217 3.91 24.87 7.40
CA ILE A 217 4.19 26.22 7.89
C ILE A 217 4.19 26.15 9.42
N ASP A 218 5.35 26.27 10.04
CA ASP A 218 5.41 26.35 11.50
C ASP A 218 4.92 27.72 11.99
N GLU A 219 3.61 27.83 12.26
CA GLU A 219 3.01 29.10 12.68
C GLU A 219 3.50 29.54 14.07
N CYS A 220 3.96 28.60 14.89
CA CYS A 220 4.53 28.86 16.22
C CYS A 220 5.93 29.48 16.12
N ALA A 221 6.80 28.94 15.28
CA ALA A 221 8.13 29.49 15.03
C ALA A 221 8.05 30.83 14.29
N LEU A 222 7.10 30.97 13.36
CA LEU A 222 6.87 32.21 12.61
C LEU A 222 6.09 33.26 13.40
N ARG A 223 5.52 32.89 14.56
CA ARG A 223 4.67 33.76 15.40
C ARG A 223 3.46 34.36 14.66
N ILE A 224 2.89 33.58 13.76
CA ILE A 224 1.68 33.94 12.99
C ILE A 224 0.42 33.23 13.50
N HIS A 225 0.54 32.48 14.61
CA HIS A 225 -0.58 31.88 15.32
C HIS A 225 -1.50 32.93 15.96
N SER A 226 -2.76 32.56 16.21
CA SER A 226 -3.78 33.41 16.88
C SER A 226 -4.08 32.98 18.32
N CYS A 227 -3.17 32.23 18.97
CA CYS A 227 -3.30 31.87 20.38
C CYS A 227 -3.44 33.09 21.30
N ALA A 228 -4.27 32.96 22.34
CA ALA A 228 -4.46 34.01 23.33
C ALA A 228 -3.17 34.21 24.18
N PRO A 229 -3.00 35.36 24.85
CA PRO A 229 -1.79 35.64 25.65
C PRO A 229 -1.50 34.65 26.79
N HIS A 230 -2.48 33.85 27.21
CA HIS A 230 -2.38 32.82 28.26
C HIS A 230 -2.29 31.39 27.69
N GLU A 231 -2.12 31.27 26.38
CA GLU A 231 -2.01 30.00 25.67
C GLU A 231 -0.62 29.85 25.05
N VAL A 232 -0.13 28.61 25.01
CA VAL A 232 1.10 28.23 24.33
C VAL A 232 0.75 27.58 22.99
N CYS A 233 1.46 28.02 21.94
CA CYS A 233 1.34 27.48 20.60
C CYS A 233 2.11 26.17 20.46
N PHE A 234 1.46 25.18 19.86
CA PHE A 234 2.06 23.90 19.47
C PHE A 234 1.86 23.70 17.97
N ASN A 235 2.95 23.51 17.24
CA ASN A 235 2.90 23.29 15.80
C ASN A 235 2.40 21.87 15.49
N GLU A 236 1.45 21.73 14.56
CA GLU A 236 0.90 20.45 14.09
C GLU A 236 0.98 20.41 12.54
N TYR A 237 1.04 19.24 11.91
CA TYR A 237 1.15 19.21 10.45
C TYR A 237 -0.10 19.82 9.77
N GLY A 238 0.10 20.94 9.09
CA GLY A 238 -0.91 21.71 8.37
C GLY A 238 -1.70 22.70 9.22
N THR A 239 -1.34 22.90 10.50
CA THR A 239 -2.06 23.77 11.42
C THR A 239 -1.28 24.03 12.73
N TYR A 240 -1.84 24.81 13.65
CA TYR A 240 -1.32 24.94 15.01
C TYR A 240 -2.43 24.76 16.03
N ARG A 241 -2.05 24.33 17.23
CA ARG A 241 -2.95 24.22 18.38
C ARG A 241 -2.49 25.13 19.50
N CYS A 242 -3.44 25.88 20.05
CA CYS A 242 -3.24 26.66 21.27
C CYS A 242 -3.67 25.83 22.47
N ARG A 243 -2.83 25.79 23.50
CA ARG A 243 -3.17 25.15 24.76
C ARG A 243 -2.98 26.13 25.89
N THR A 244 -3.97 26.23 26.76
CA THR A 244 -3.85 27.00 27.99
C THR A 244 -2.76 26.41 28.86
N CYS A 245 -1.80 27.23 29.27
CA CYS A 245 -0.92 26.87 30.37
C CYS A 245 -1.70 27.07 31.67
N ASN A 246 -2.37 26.02 32.14
CA ASN A 246 -2.70 25.92 33.55
C ASN A 246 -1.43 25.50 34.28
N CYS A 247 -0.68 26.48 34.77
CA CYS A 247 0.23 26.24 35.88
C CYS A 247 -0.66 26.03 37.12
N GLU A 248 -1.10 24.80 37.37
CA GLU A 248 -1.48 24.41 38.72
C GLU A 248 -0.19 24.28 39.55
N GLU A 249 -0.18 24.93 40.72
CA GLU A 249 0.96 25.12 41.63
C GLU A 249 1.70 23.83 42.02
#